data_AF-X1NWD4-F1
#
_entry.id   AF-X1NWD4-F1
#
_cell.length_a   1.000
_cell.length_b   1.000
_cell.length_c   1.000
_cell.angle_alpha   90.00
_cell.angle_beta   90.00
_cell.angle_gamma   90.00
#
_symmetry.space_group_name_H-M   'P 1'
#
loop_
_entity.id
_entity.type
_entity.pdbx_description
1 polymer ?
#
loop_
_entity_poly.entity_id
_entity_poly.type
_entity_poly.pdbx_seq_one_letter_code
_entity_poly.pdbx_strand_id
1 'polypeptide(L)'
;FILLQPLGFLIFFMAACAEINRTPFDLLEAESEIVAGYHTEYSGMKFALFYLVEYAEVLAVSAIITTLFLGGWRGPVLPPFLWFLIKVFAVFFLIFWVRSTIPRIRVDQLMAFAWKCLLPLALINLFITGIEVVVWPEALPWTIIFLNLAIMAVLIVLWSKFFRLGGGRVEV
;
A
#
# COMPACT_ATOMS: atom_id res chain seq x y z
N PHE A 1 13.69 -5.87 -8.34
CA PHE A 1 12.98 -4.59 -8.12
C PHE A 1 12.27 -4.62 -6.77
N ILE A 2 11.18 -5.39 -6.58
CA ILE A 2 10.57 -5.59 -5.24
C ILE A 2 11.58 -6.01 -4.16
N LEU A 3 12.47 -6.95 -4.50
CA LEU A 3 13.42 -7.50 -3.52
C LEU A 3 14.53 -6.52 -3.11
N LEU A 4 14.73 -5.43 -3.85
CA LEU A 4 15.71 -4.39 -3.49
C LEU A 4 15.19 -3.51 -2.35
N GLN A 5 13.90 -3.18 -2.37
CA GLN A 5 13.27 -2.35 -1.34
C GLN A 5 11.93 -2.95 -0.91
N PRO A 6 11.96 -4.07 -0.16
CA PRO A 6 10.74 -4.75 0.26
C PRO A 6 9.95 -3.91 1.28
N LEU A 7 10.64 -3.16 2.15
CA LEU A 7 10.00 -2.25 3.10
C LEU A 7 9.30 -1.08 2.39
N GLY A 8 9.96 -0.47 1.40
CA GLY A 8 9.39 0.62 0.61
C GLY A 8 8.15 0.18 -0.17
N PHE A 9 8.17 -1.04 -0.73
CA PHE A 9 7.01 -1.65 -1.37
C PHE A 9 5.82 -1.80 -0.40
N LEU A 10 6.04 -2.34 0.80
CA LEU A 10 4.97 -2.53 1.78
C LEU A 10 4.37 -1.20 2.23
N ILE A 11 5.20 -0.19 2.51
CA ILE A 11 4.72 1.15 2.89
C ILE A 11 3.91 1.76 1.76
N PHE A 12 4.42 1.70 0.53
CA PHE A 12 3.72 2.21 -0.65
C PHE A 12 2.40 1.47 -0.88
N PHE A 13 2.39 0.14 -0.77
CA PHE A 13 1.18 -0.67 -0.92
C PHE A 13 0.13 -0.32 0.13
N MET A 14 0.50 -0.16 1.40
CA MET A 14 -0.42 0.23 2.47
C MET A 14 -0.96 1.65 2.28
N ALA A 15 -0.12 2.60 1.83
CA ALA A 15 -0.53 3.96 1.51
C ALA A 15 -1.49 4.01 0.31
N ALA A 16 -1.18 3.26 -0.75
CA ALA A 16 -2.01 3.09 -1.93
C ALA A 16 -3.40 2.50 -1.57
N CYS A 17 -3.44 1.49 -0.71
CA CYS A 17 -4.70 0.95 -0.20
C CYS A 17 -5.51 1.98 0.61
N ALA A 18 -4.84 2.88 1.34
CA ALA A 18 -5.49 3.94 2.09
C ALA A 18 -6.03 5.06 1.18
N GLU A 19 -5.33 5.37 0.08
CA GLU A 19 -5.74 6.39 -0.91
C GLU A 19 -6.99 5.98 -1.69
N ILE A 20 -7.09 4.70 -2.07
CA ILE A 20 -8.24 4.13 -2.81
C ILE A 20 -9.56 4.25 -2.03
N ASN A 21 -9.52 4.55 -0.73
CA ASN A 21 -10.69 4.70 0.14
C ASN A 21 -11.64 3.50 0.10
N ARG A 22 -11.13 2.28 -0.14
CA ARG A 22 -11.90 1.03 -0.07
C ARG A 22 -11.63 0.28 1.22
N THR A 23 -12.60 -0.52 1.65
CA THR A 23 -12.48 -1.44 2.79
C THR A 23 -11.18 -2.24 2.68
N PRO A 24 -10.27 -2.20 3.68
CA PRO A 24 -10.46 -1.83 5.08
C PRO A 24 -10.33 -0.33 5.45
N PHE A 25 -9.92 0.54 4.52
CA PHE A 25 -9.66 1.98 4.71
C PHE A 25 -10.73 2.86 4.08
N ASP A 26 -12.00 2.52 4.30
CA ASP A 26 -13.13 3.26 3.75
C ASP A 26 -13.59 4.38 4.72
N LEU A 27 -13.17 5.61 4.38
CA LEU A 27 -13.47 6.86 5.10
C LEU A 27 -14.63 7.66 4.49
N LEU A 28 -14.83 7.56 3.17
CA LEU A 28 -15.73 8.43 2.40
C LEU A 28 -17.08 7.77 2.09
N GLU A 29 -17.11 6.45 1.89
CA GLU A 29 -18.32 5.68 1.58
C GLU A 29 -19.03 5.25 2.88
N ALA A 30 -18.25 4.93 3.93
CA ALA A 30 -18.67 4.75 5.33
C ALA A 30 -20.11 4.20 5.51
N GLU A 31 -20.44 3.09 4.84
CA GLU A 31 -21.81 2.51 4.78
C GLU A 31 -22.44 2.22 6.15
N SER A 32 -21.59 2.03 7.18
CA SER A 32 -22.00 1.72 8.55
C SER A 32 -22.13 2.96 9.45
N GLU A 33 -21.70 4.13 8.98
CA GLU A 33 -21.94 5.42 9.63
C GLU A 33 -23.14 6.08 8.94
N ILE A 34 -24.03 6.71 9.71
CA ILE A 34 -25.47 6.91 9.40
C ILE A 34 -25.79 7.64 8.07
N VAL A 35 -24.80 8.21 7.37
CA VAL A 35 -25.00 9.10 6.22
C VAL A 35 -24.66 8.45 4.86
N ALA A 36 -23.95 7.33 4.81
CA ALA A 36 -23.56 6.61 3.57
C ALA A 36 -23.02 7.53 2.44
N GLY A 37 -22.39 8.65 2.83
CA GLY A 37 -21.68 9.59 1.97
C GLY A 37 -22.40 9.97 0.68
N TYR A 38 -21.66 9.87 -0.42
CA TYR A 38 -22.15 10.27 -1.75
C TYR A 38 -23.22 9.31 -2.32
N HIS A 39 -23.43 8.12 -1.72
CA HIS A 39 -24.45 7.17 -2.16
C HIS A 39 -25.87 7.65 -1.86
N THR A 40 -26.04 8.52 -0.86
CA THR A 40 -27.36 9.09 -0.51
C THR A 40 -27.65 10.40 -1.23
N GLU A 41 -26.61 11.13 -1.65
CA GLU A 41 -26.74 12.44 -2.29
C GLU A 41 -26.89 12.37 -3.81
N TYR A 42 -26.35 11.35 -4.47
CA TYR A 42 -26.29 11.26 -5.93
C TYR A 42 -27.04 10.04 -6.47
N SER A 43 -27.82 10.24 -7.55
CA SER A 43 -28.57 9.17 -8.23
C SER A 43 -28.25 9.08 -9.73
N GLY A 44 -28.57 7.94 -10.33
CA GLY A 44 -28.46 7.70 -11.77
C GLY A 44 -27.03 7.80 -12.31
N MET A 45 -26.82 8.67 -13.30
CA MET A 45 -25.52 8.81 -13.98
C MET A 45 -24.41 9.35 -13.07
N LYS A 46 -24.74 10.25 -12.14
CA LYS A 46 -23.73 10.83 -11.22
C LYS A 46 -23.18 9.77 -10.28
N PHE A 47 -24.05 8.91 -9.75
CA PHE A 47 -23.66 7.74 -8.97
C PHE A 47 -22.75 6.79 -9.77
N ALA A 48 -23.11 6.49 -11.03
CA ALA A 48 -22.30 5.63 -11.89
C ALA A 48 -20.89 6.20 -12.14
N LEU A 49 -20.76 7.54 -12.26
CA LEU A 49 -19.47 8.20 -12.42
C LEU A 49 -18.57 8.07 -11.18
N PHE A 50 -19.13 8.18 -9.97
CA PHE A 50 -18.34 7.97 -8.74
C PHE A 50 -17.78 6.54 -8.67
N TYR A 51 -18.61 5.53 -8.95
CA TYR A 51 -18.16 4.14 -9.00
C TYR A 51 -17.12 3.89 -10.10
N LEU A 52 -17.31 4.48 -11.28
CA LEU A 52 -16.35 4.38 -12.38
C LEU A 52 -14.97 4.91 -11.96
N VAL A 53 -14.93 6.07 -11.31
CA VAL A 53 -13.68 6.70 -10.86
C VAL A 53 -12.99 5.86 -9.81
N GLU A 54 -13.70 5.34 -8.82
CA GLU A 54 -13.10 4.46 -7.80
C GLU A 54 -12.47 3.21 -8.41
N TYR A 55 -13.15 2.54 -9.35
CA TYR A 55 -12.58 1.38 -10.03
C TYR A 55 -11.42 1.75 -10.96
N ALA A 56 -11.49 2.91 -11.61
CA ALA A 56 -10.40 3.43 -12.42
C ALA A 56 -9.16 3.75 -11.57
N GLU A 57 -9.35 4.25 -10.35
CA GLU A 57 -8.29 4.54 -9.39
C GLU A 57 -7.57 3.26 -8.96
N VAL A 58 -8.31 2.19 -8.62
CA VAL A 58 -7.68 0.88 -8.30
C VAL A 58 -6.80 0.38 -9.44
N LEU A 59 -7.27 0.55 -10.68
CA LEU A 59 -6.53 0.14 -11.87
C LEU A 59 -5.28 1.01 -12.08
N ALA A 60 -5.40 2.33 -11.91
CA ALA A 60 -4.29 3.28 -12.03
C ALA A 60 -3.21 3.02 -10.97
N VAL A 61 -3.60 2.83 -9.71
CA VAL A 61 -2.67 2.51 -8.62
C VAL A 61 -1.99 1.15 -8.85
N SER A 62 -2.73 0.14 -9.32
CA SER A 62 -2.16 -1.17 -9.69
C SER A 62 -1.11 -1.05 -10.81
N ALA A 63 -1.34 -0.16 -11.77
CA ALA A 63 -0.38 0.17 -12.82
C ALA A 63 0.88 0.84 -12.26
N ILE A 64 0.74 1.80 -11.34
CA ILE A 64 1.87 2.49 -10.69
C ILE A 64 2.71 1.51 -9.85
N ILE A 65 2.08 0.65 -9.06
CA ILE A 65 2.79 -0.38 -8.28
C ILE A 65 3.57 -1.31 -9.22
N THR A 66 2.95 -1.68 -10.35
CA THR A 66 3.57 -2.57 -11.33
C THR A 66 4.80 -1.97 -11.99
N THR A 67 4.75 -0.68 -12.36
CA THR A 67 5.88 0.01 -12.98
C THR A 67 7.03 0.22 -11.99
N LEU A 68 6.73 0.71 -10.77
CA LEU A 68 7.74 1.07 -9.79
C LEU A 68 8.41 -0.14 -9.15
N PHE A 69 7.65 -1.17 -8.79
CA PHE A 69 8.15 -2.26 -7.95
C PHE A 69 8.27 -3.60 -8.68
N LEU A 70 7.36 -3.93 -9.58
CA LEU A 70 7.34 -5.24 -10.28
C LEU A 70 8.15 -5.25 -11.59
N GLY A 71 8.90 -4.18 -11.88
CA GLY A 71 9.75 -4.07 -13.06
C GLY A 71 8.96 -3.93 -14.37
N GLY A 72 7.72 -3.42 -14.29
CA GLY A 72 6.87 -3.07 -15.43
C GLY A 72 6.82 -4.15 -16.51
N TRP A 73 7.40 -3.83 -17.66
CA TRP A 73 7.28 -4.56 -18.92
C TRP A 73 8.29 -5.71 -19.08
N ARG A 74 9.20 -5.90 -18.11
CA ARG A 74 10.25 -6.92 -18.18
C ARG A 74 9.68 -8.31 -17.84
N GLY A 75 9.88 -9.27 -18.73
CA GLY A 75 9.59 -10.69 -18.52
C GLY A 75 10.27 -11.59 -19.56
N PRO A 76 10.49 -12.88 -19.26
CA PRO A 76 11.38 -13.76 -20.04
C PRO A 76 10.77 -14.37 -21.32
N VAL A 77 9.44 -14.49 -21.43
CA VAL A 77 8.78 -15.30 -22.48
C VAL A 77 7.75 -14.53 -23.31
N LEU A 78 6.78 -13.87 -22.67
CA LEU A 78 5.68 -13.19 -23.37
C LEU A 78 6.03 -11.79 -23.88
N PRO A 79 5.23 -11.23 -24.83
CA PRO A 79 5.37 -9.84 -25.24
C PRO A 79 5.32 -8.87 -24.04
N PRO A 80 6.10 -7.77 -24.07
CA PRO A 80 6.22 -6.83 -22.96
C PRO A 80 4.88 -6.26 -22.45
N PHE A 81 3.95 -5.99 -23.37
CA PHE A 81 2.59 -5.50 -23.04
C PHE A 81 1.78 -6.52 -22.24
N LEU A 82 1.85 -7.80 -22.62
CA LEU A 82 1.08 -8.85 -21.94
C LEU A 82 1.62 -9.09 -20.53
N TRP A 83 2.94 -9.01 -20.33
CA TRP A 83 3.56 -9.07 -19.01
C TRP A 83 3.14 -7.93 -18.10
N PHE A 84 3.07 -6.71 -18.65
CA PHE A 84 2.57 -5.57 -17.89
C PHE A 84 1.13 -5.81 -17.44
N LEU A 85 0.25 -6.22 -18.37
CA LEU A 85 -1.15 -6.45 -18.08
C LEU A 85 -1.36 -7.55 -17.02
N ILE A 86 -0.64 -8.67 -17.12
CA ILE A 86 -0.70 -9.77 -16.14
C ILE A 86 -0.32 -9.28 -14.74
N LYS A 87 0.75 -8.48 -14.63
CA LYS A 87 1.19 -7.94 -13.33
C LYS A 87 0.21 -6.93 -12.76
N VAL A 88 -0.36 -6.07 -13.59
CA VAL A 88 -1.42 -5.14 -13.18
C VAL A 88 -2.62 -5.90 -12.64
N PHE A 89 -3.09 -6.93 -13.35
CA PHE A 89 -4.19 -7.77 -12.88
C PHE A 89 -3.83 -8.54 -11.59
N ALA A 90 -2.58 -8.97 -11.43
CA ALA A 90 -2.12 -9.61 -10.20
C ALA A 90 -2.16 -8.65 -9.00
N VAL A 91 -1.73 -7.39 -9.17
CA VAL A 91 -1.82 -6.37 -8.11
C VAL A 91 -3.27 -6.00 -7.83
N PHE A 92 -4.07 -5.82 -8.87
CA PHE A 92 -5.51 -5.57 -8.73
C PHE A 92 -6.19 -6.68 -7.94
N PHE A 93 -5.92 -7.95 -8.27
CA PHE A 93 -6.42 -9.10 -7.53
C PHE A 93 -5.95 -9.10 -6.07
N LEU A 94 -4.71 -8.71 -5.82
CA LEU A 94 -4.16 -8.61 -4.46
C LEU A 94 -4.91 -7.55 -3.63
N ILE A 95 -5.19 -6.37 -4.18
CA ILE A 95 -5.98 -5.32 -3.50
C ILE A 95 -7.38 -5.83 -3.17
N PHE A 96 -8.03 -6.53 -4.12
CA PHE A 96 -9.33 -7.16 -3.88
C PHE A 96 -9.28 -8.25 -2.81
N TRP A 97 -8.20 -9.04 -2.78
CA TRP A 97 -8.02 -10.07 -1.77
C TRP A 97 -7.82 -9.46 -0.37
N VAL A 98 -7.06 -8.38 -0.27
CA VAL A 98 -6.88 -7.62 0.99
C VAL A 98 -8.22 -7.10 1.51
N ARG A 99 -9.07 -6.57 0.61
CA ARG A 99 -10.44 -6.16 0.95
C ARG A 99 -11.25 -7.30 1.57
N SER A 100 -11.15 -8.52 1.03
CA SER A 100 -11.93 -9.67 1.54
C SER A 100 -11.37 -10.26 2.84
N THR A 101 -10.10 -10.01 3.18
CA THR A 101 -9.43 -10.65 4.31
C THR A 101 -9.31 -9.80 5.56
N ILE A 102 -9.24 -8.47 5.43
CA ILE A 102 -8.97 -7.56 6.56
C ILE A 102 -10.28 -6.91 7.05
N PRO A 103 -10.56 -6.94 8.37
CA PRO A 103 -11.69 -6.22 8.94
C PRO A 103 -11.49 -4.70 8.84
N ARG A 104 -12.60 -3.96 8.78
CA ARG A 104 -12.59 -2.49 8.73
C ARG A 104 -11.89 -1.87 9.94
N ILE A 105 -11.08 -0.84 9.72
CA ILE A 105 -10.35 -0.10 10.76
C ILE A 105 -11.02 1.27 10.98
N ARG A 106 -11.09 1.74 12.23
CA ARG A 106 -11.61 3.08 12.56
C ARG A 106 -10.67 4.17 12.06
N VAL A 107 -11.23 5.29 11.60
CA VAL A 107 -10.50 6.47 11.09
C VAL A 107 -9.37 6.92 12.02
N ASP A 108 -9.63 7.02 13.32
CA ASP A 108 -8.63 7.43 14.31
C ASP A 108 -7.42 6.49 14.36
N GLN A 109 -7.66 5.18 14.23
CA GLN A 109 -6.62 4.16 14.23
C GLN A 109 -5.84 4.17 12.92
N LEU A 110 -6.53 4.41 11.79
CA LEU A 110 -5.90 4.60 10.49
C LEU A 110 -4.97 5.81 10.50
N MET A 111 -5.45 6.96 10.97
CA MET A 111 -4.67 8.19 11.04
C MET A 111 -3.47 8.05 11.98
N ALA A 112 -3.67 7.41 13.13
CA ALA A 112 -2.56 7.08 14.03
C ALA A 112 -1.54 6.15 13.37
N PHE A 113 -1.98 5.15 12.60
CA PHE A 113 -1.09 4.26 11.85
C PHE A 113 -0.34 5.01 10.74
N ALA A 114 -0.99 5.86 9.97
CA ALA A 114 -0.36 6.64 8.90
C ALA A 114 0.71 7.60 9.46
N TRP A 115 0.34 8.39 10.46
CA TRP A 115 1.21 9.45 10.99
C TRP A 115 2.30 8.95 11.93
N LYS A 116 1.99 7.95 12.76
CA LYS A 116 2.94 7.48 13.78
C LYS A 116 3.74 6.26 13.32
N CYS A 117 3.21 5.47 12.39
CA CYS A 117 3.88 4.27 11.88
C CYS A 117 4.44 4.47 10.47
N LEU A 118 3.59 4.69 9.47
CA LEU A 118 4.03 4.69 8.07
C LEU A 118 4.99 5.83 7.73
N LEU A 119 4.69 7.06 8.15
CA LEU A 119 5.50 8.24 7.78
C LEU A 119 6.92 8.19 8.37
N PRO A 120 7.14 7.95 9.68
CA PRO A 120 8.49 7.88 10.22
C PRO A 120 9.28 6.70 9.64
N LEU A 121 8.62 5.56 9.42
CA LEU A 121 9.24 4.37 8.85
C LEU A 121 9.67 4.60 7.39
N ALA A 122 8.87 5.34 6.61
CA ALA A 122 9.23 5.76 5.26
C ALA A 122 10.48 6.65 5.24
N LEU A 123 10.55 7.62 6.16
CA LEU A 123 11.71 8.51 6.28
C LEU A 123 12.97 7.75 6.69
N ILE A 124 12.88 6.86 7.68
CA ILE A 124 14.01 6.02 8.10
C ILE A 124 14.49 5.14 6.94
N ASN A 125 13.55 4.52 6.21
CA ASN A 125 13.89 3.72 5.03
C ASN A 125 14.58 4.55 3.94
N LEU A 126 14.13 5.79 3.71
CA LEU A 126 14.76 6.71 2.76
C LEU A 126 16.20 7.04 3.16
N PHE A 127 16.47 7.33 4.43
CA PHE A 127 17.83 7.62 4.89
C PHE A 127 18.75 6.39 4.79
N ILE A 128 18.26 5.22 5.19
CA ILE A 128 19.04 3.98 5.10
C ILE A 128 19.41 3.66 3.66
N THR A 129 18.43 3.74 2.75
CA THR A 129 18.67 3.48 1.33
C THR A 129 19.61 4.52 0.71
N GLY A 130 19.52 5.79 1.13
CA GLY A 130 20.47 6.83 0.73
C GLY A 130 21.91 6.53 1.18
N ILE A 131 22.09 6.07 2.42
CA ILE A 131 23.41 5.69 2.95
C ILE A 131 23.94 4.45 2.22
N GLU A 132 23.11 3.43 2.00
CA GLU A 132 23.50 2.19 1.34
C GLU A 132 24.07 2.43 -0.06
N VAL A 133 23.42 3.31 -0.84
CA VAL A 133 23.86 3.67 -2.20
C VAL A 133 25.22 4.38 -2.19
N VAL A 134 25.52 5.20 -1.17
CA VAL A 134 26.80 5.92 -1.05
C VAL A 134 27.94 5.01 -0.61
N VAL A 135 27.68 4.11 0.35
CA VAL A 135 28.73 3.25 0.92
C VAL A 135 29.08 2.08 -0.02
N TRP A 136 28.10 1.53 -0.73
CA TRP A 136 28.29 0.37 -1.61
C TRP A 136 27.73 0.56 -3.02
N PRO A 137 28.40 1.36 -3.87
CA PRO A 137 27.97 1.56 -5.26
C PRO A 137 28.09 0.31 -6.14
N GLU A 138 29.03 -0.60 -5.85
CA GLU A 138 29.35 -1.79 -6.66
C GLU A 138 28.96 -3.12 -5.98
N ALA A 139 28.09 -3.09 -4.97
CA ALA A 139 27.70 -4.32 -4.28
C ALA A 139 26.84 -5.23 -5.16
N LEU A 140 27.06 -6.55 -5.04
CA LEU A 140 26.28 -7.55 -5.76
C LEU A 140 24.79 -7.43 -5.40
N PRO A 141 23.87 -7.51 -6.38
CA PRO A 141 22.44 -7.36 -6.13
C PRO A 141 21.91 -8.27 -5.02
N TRP A 142 22.48 -9.47 -4.90
CA TRP A 142 22.09 -10.46 -3.90
C TRP A 142 22.42 -10.06 -2.46
N THR A 143 23.56 -9.41 -2.21
CA THR A 143 23.95 -9.01 -0.84
C THR A 143 23.08 -7.86 -0.34
N ILE A 144 22.77 -6.90 -1.22
CA ILE A 144 21.86 -5.79 -0.96
C ILE A 144 20.44 -6.31 -0.65
N ILE A 145 19.96 -7.32 -1.38
CA ILE A 145 18.63 -7.91 -1.14
C ILE A 145 18.54 -8.55 0.24
N PHE A 146 19.52 -9.37 0.64
CA PHE A 146 19.51 -9.99 1.96
C PHE A 146 19.64 -8.95 3.08
N LEU A 147 20.46 -7.93 2.89
CA LEU A 147 20.61 -6.82 3.83
C LEU A 147 19.30 -6.05 4.00
N ASN A 148 18.65 -5.66 2.90
CA ASN A 148 17.38 -4.93 2.94
C ASN A 148 16.23 -5.75 3.54
N LEU A 149 16.20 -7.07 3.31
CA LEU A 149 15.24 -7.96 3.98
C LEU A 149 15.51 -8.06 5.49
N ALA A 150 16.76 -8.12 5.90
CA ALA A 150 17.13 -8.13 7.32
C ALA A 150 16.78 -6.78 7.99
N ILE A 151 17.10 -5.65 7.34
CA ILE A 151 16.75 -4.30 7.80
C ILE A 151 15.24 -4.16 7.91
N MET A 152 14.49 -4.60 6.90
CA MET A 152 13.02 -4.60 6.95
C MET A 152 12.51 -5.38 8.16
N ALA A 153 12.97 -6.62 8.38
CA ALA A 153 12.52 -7.43 9.51
C ALA A 153 12.85 -6.77 10.85
N VAL A 154 14.05 -6.22 11.00
CA VAL A 154 14.49 -5.51 12.22
C VAL A 154 13.65 -4.27 12.45
N LEU A 155 13.46 -3.43 11.43
CA LEU A 155 12.68 -2.21 11.54
C LEU A 155 11.22 -2.52 11.86
N ILE A 156 10.60 -3.51 11.22
CA ILE A 156 9.22 -3.89 11.52
C ILE A 156 9.10 -4.40 12.97
N VAL A 157 10.02 -5.25 13.44
CA VAL A 157 9.97 -5.80 14.81
C VAL A 157 10.27 -4.74 15.87
N LEU A 158 11.21 -3.84 15.62
CA LEU A 158 11.52 -2.74 16.53
C LEU A 158 10.33 -1.76 16.59
N TRP A 159 9.79 -1.40 15.43
CA TRP A 159 8.70 -0.44 15.34
C TRP A 159 7.38 -1.00 15.87
N SER A 160 7.11 -2.30 15.68
CA SER A 160 5.94 -2.97 16.24
C SER A 160 5.97 -3.03 17.77
N LYS A 161 7.15 -3.06 18.39
CA LYS A 161 7.30 -3.03 19.86
C LYS A 161 7.02 -1.64 20.43
N PHE A 162 7.37 -0.60 19.68
CA PHE A 162 7.15 0.79 20.08
C PHE A 162 5.67 1.20 19.94
N PHE A 163 4.97 0.66 18.94
CA PHE A 163 3.56 0.95 18.69
C PHE A 163 2.64 -0.21 19.08
N ARG A 164 2.11 -0.16 20.30
CA ARG A 164 0.82 -0.82 20.58
C ARG A 164 -0.27 0.12 20.08
N LEU A 165 -0.97 -0.28 19.01
CA LEU A 165 -2.23 0.38 18.62
C LEU A 165 -3.09 0.45 19.89
N GLY A 166 -3.37 1.67 20.33
CA GLY A 166 -4.10 1.92 21.57
C GLY A 166 -5.43 1.19 21.51
N GLY A 167 -5.52 0.07 22.22
CA GLY A 167 -6.78 -0.49 22.67
C GLY A 167 -7.34 0.44 23.73
N GLY A 168 -7.81 1.61 23.29
CA GLY A 168 -8.57 2.50 24.14
C GLY A 168 -9.84 1.77 24.54
N ARG A 169 -9.83 1.17 25.73
CA ARG A 169 -11.06 0.98 26.50
C ARG A 169 -11.67 2.36 26.61
N VAL A 170 -12.79 2.57 25.93
CA VAL A 170 -13.72 3.62 26.30
C VAL A 170 -14.35 3.12 27.59
N GLU A 171 -13.76 3.50 28.72
CA GLU A 171 -14.48 3.47 29.99
C GLU A 171 -15.58 4.52 29.86
N VAL A 172 -16.81 4.01 29.71
CA VAL A 172 -18.07 4.76 29.83
C VAL A 172 -18.28 5.23 31.26
#